data_AF-A0A090WJ78-F1
#
_entry.id   AF-A0A090WJ78-F1
#
_cell.length_a   1.000
_cell.length_b   1.000
_cell.length_c   1.000
_cell.angle_alpha   90.00
_cell.angle_beta   90.00
_cell.angle_gamma   90.00
#
_symmetry.space_group_name_H-M   'P 1'
#
loop_
_entity.id
_entity.type
_entity.pdbx_description
1 polymer ?
#
loop_
_entity_poly.entity_id
_entity_poly.type
_entity_poly.pdbx_seq_one_letter_code
_entity_poly.pdbx_strand_id
1 'polypeptide(L)' 'MNNQIEIASDYPEDKMISTMSIPKLKIKSDNGIEIKGVGNQITGMDNEEYEISIFGIPYPFYEEEFPHHVKEYENMFNKE' A
#
# COMPACT_ATOMS: atom_id res chain seq x y z
N MET A 1 21.15 -8.00 -8.34
CA MET A 1 20.01 -7.46 -7.56
C MET A 1 19.49 -8.56 -6.64
N ASN A 2 19.69 -8.45 -5.33
CA ASN A 2 19.54 -9.59 -4.40
C ASN A 2 18.12 -9.81 -3.83
N ASN A 3 17.14 -8.98 -4.18
CA ASN A 3 15.78 -9.06 -3.61
C ASN A 3 14.68 -9.46 -4.60
N GLN A 4 15.02 -9.70 -5.87
CA GLN A 4 14.06 -10.06 -6.94
C GLN A 4 12.83 -9.13 -6.98
N ILE A 5 13.08 -7.83 -6.84
CA ILE A 5 12.03 -6.82 -6.96
C ILE A 5 11.93 -6.46 -8.44
N GLU A 6 10.76 -6.67 -9.02
CA GLU A 6 10.44 -6.21 -10.37
C GLU A 6 10.05 -4.73 -10.31
N ILE A 7 10.64 -3.94 -11.20
CA ILE A 7 10.39 -2.50 -11.34
C ILE A 7 9.82 -2.27 -12.73
N ALA A 8 8.69 -1.59 -12.83
CA ALA A 8 8.16 -1.08 -14.09
C ALA A 8 9.03 0.10 -14.54
N SER A 9 9.57 0.01 -15.76
CA SER A 9 10.55 0.95 -16.29
C SER A 9 10.25 1.35 -17.73
N ASP A 10 8.98 1.33 -18.11
CA ASP A 10 8.52 1.62 -19.47
C ASP A 10 8.85 3.07 -19.89
N TYR A 11 8.93 3.99 -18.92
CA TYR A 11 9.24 5.41 -19.10
C TYR A 11 10.36 5.86 -18.15
N PRO A 12 11.63 5.54 -18.44
CA PRO A 12 12.77 5.86 -17.57
C PRO A 12 13.01 7.37 -17.38
N GLU A 13 12.59 8.20 -18.34
CA GLU A 13 12.66 9.67 -18.31
C GLU A 13 11.82 10.28 -17.18
N ASP A 14 10.72 9.62 -16.82
CA ASP A 14 9.83 10.05 -15.74
C ASP A 14 10.45 9.76 -14.36
N LYS A 15 11.54 8.98 -14.32
CA LYS A 15 12.23 8.56 -13.10
C LYS A 15 11.26 7.99 -12.04
N MET A 16 10.18 7.39 -12.53
CA MET A 16 9.20 6.73 -11.70
C MET A 16 9.77 5.42 -11.19
N ILE A 17 9.57 5.17 -9.90
CA ILE A 17 9.65 3.84 -9.31
C ILE A 17 8.22 3.34 -9.23
N SER A 18 7.95 2.20 -9.83
CA SER A 18 6.72 1.45 -9.59
C SER A 18 7.11 -0.02 -9.53
N THR A 19 6.82 -0.67 -8.41
CA THR A 19 7.18 -2.08 -8.23
C THR A 19 6.01 -3.01 -8.54
N MET A 20 6.30 -4.28 -8.79
CA MET A 20 5.31 -5.33 -8.56
C MET A 20 5.21 -5.64 -7.06
N SER A 21 4.37 -6.61 -6.68
CA SER A 21 4.26 -7.07 -5.29
C SER A 21 5.60 -7.57 -4.77
N ILE A 22 6.02 -7.04 -3.60
CA ILE A 22 7.30 -7.37 -2.99
C ILE A 22 7.06 -8.40 -1.88
N PRO A 23 7.37 -9.71 -2.09
CA PRO A 23 6.95 -10.76 -1.15
C PRO A 23 7.60 -10.68 0.24
N LYS A 24 8.75 -10.00 0.32
CA LYS A 24 9.54 -9.86 1.57
C LYS A 24 9.35 -8.50 2.24
N LEU A 25 8.55 -7.60 1.68
CA LEU A 25 8.26 -6.30 2.29
C LEU A 25 7.38 -6.52 3.52
N LYS A 26 7.78 -5.92 4.64
CA LYS A 26 7.01 -5.90 5.88
C LYS A 26 6.71 -4.48 6.27
N ILE A 27 5.43 -4.16 6.37
CA ILE A 27 4.93 -2.86 6.78
C ILE A 27 4.36 -3.04 8.18
N LYS A 28 4.70 -2.14 9.09
CA LYS A 28 4.27 -2.21 10.49
C LYS A 28 3.63 -0.89 10.89
N SER A 29 2.60 -0.96 11.71
CA SER A 29 2.07 0.21 12.40
C SER A 29 3.07 0.72 13.44
N ASP A 30 2.81 1.91 13.99
CA ASP A 30 3.64 2.52 15.04
C ASP A 30 3.75 1.63 16.30
N ASN A 31 2.77 0.76 16.52
CA ASN A 31 2.77 -0.23 17.61
C ASN A 31 3.60 -1.50 17.27
N GLY A 32 4.23 -1.55 16.09
CA GLY A 32 5.06 -2.67 15.63
C GLY A 32 4.27 -3.86 15.07
N ILE A 33 2.96 -3.74 14.91
CA ILE A 33 2.09 -4.79 14.37
C ILE A 33 2.25 -4.84 12.84
N GLU A 34 2.50 -6.02 12.28
CA GLU A 34 2.64 -6.21 10.84
C GLU A 34 1.28 -6.09 10.13
N ILE A 35 1.16 -5.13 9.21
CA ILE A 35 -0.04 -4.92 8.39
C ILE A 35 0.03 -5.88 7.21
N LYS A 36 -0.81 -6.91 7.23
CA LYS A 36 -0.84 -7.95 6.19
C LYS A 36 -1.92 -7.67 5.16
N GLY A 37 -1.55 -7.73 3.89
CA GLY A 37 -2.47 -7.76 2.75
C GLY A 37 -2.18 -8.94 1.83
N VAL A 38 -3.01 -9.10 0.80
CA VAL A 38 -2.79 -10.03 -0.32
C VAL A 38 -1.64 -9.56 -1.22
N GLY A 39 -1.41 -8.25 -1.28
CA GLY A 39 -0.30 -7.66 -2.05
C GLY A 39 0.15 -6.33 -1.47
N ASN A 40 1.28 -5.85 -1.97
CA ASN A 40 1.82 -4.53 -1.66
C ASN A 40 2.45 -3.91 -2.91
N GLN A 41 2.70 -2.61 -2.89
CA GLN A 41 3.40 -1.93 -3.96
C GLN A 41 4.11 -0.71 -3.39
N ILE A 42 5.25 -0.34 -4.00
CA ILE A 42 5.88 0.97 -3.80
C ILE A 42 5.82 1.71 -5.13
N THR A 43 5.25 2.90 -5.12
CA THR A 43 5.20 3.82 -6.27
C THR A 43 5.77 5.19 -5.89
N GLY A 44 6.19 5.98 -6.87
CA GLY A 44 6.59 7.38 -6.67
C GLY A 44 7.59 7.85 -7.70
N MET A 45 7.87 9.15 -7.68
CA MET A 45 8.80 9.84 -8.61
C MET A 45 9.78 10.69 -7.82
N ASP A 46 10.94 11.04 -8.40
CA ASP A 46 11.96 11.84 -7.70
C ASP A 46 11.49 13.25 -7.30
N ASN A 47 10.52 13.79 -8.03
CA ASN A 47 9.92 15.10 -7.78
C ASN A 47 8.60 15.03 -6.97
N GLU A 48 8.15 13.82 -6.60
CA GLU A 48 6.91 13.58 -5.87
C GLU A 48 7.17 12.72 -4.63
N GLU A 49 6.11 12.41 -3.87
CA GLU A 49 6.23 11.51 -2.73
C GLU A 49 6.25 10.04 -3.19
N TYR A 50 6.82 9.19 -2.36
CA TYR A 50 6.71 7.75 -2.52
C TYR A 50 5.54 7.22 -1.70
N GLU A 51 4.69 6.41 -2.32
CA GLU A 51 3.56 5.77 -1.68
C GLU A 51 3.84 4.28 -1.47
N ILE A 52 3.36 3.74 -0.36
CA ILE A 52 3.26 2.31 -0.13
C ILE A 52 1.78 1.93 -0.10
N SER A 53 1.33 1.17 -1.09
CA SER A 53 -0.04 0.66 -1.14
C SER A 53 -0.08 -0.79 -0.62
N ILE A 54 -1.09 -1.12 0.17
CA ILE A 54 -1.34 -2.49 0.68
C ILE A 54 -2.73 -2.91 0.22
N PHE A 55 -2.83 -4.05 -0.45
CA PHE A 55 -4.08 -4.52 -1.05
C PHE A 55 -4.67 -5.69 -0.27
N GLY A 56 -5.99 -5.73 -0.15
CA GLY A 56 -6.70 -6.88 0.43
C GLY A 56 -6.35 -7.13 1.90
N ILE A 57 -6.29 -6.07 2.70
CA ILE A 57 -6.18 -6.20 4.16
C ILE A 57 -7.45 -6.92 4.67
N PRO A 58 -7.33 -8.04 5.40
CA PRO A 58 -8.48 -8.84 5.79
C PRO A 58 -9.27 -8.16 6.92
N TYR A 59 -10.59 -8.38 6.93
CA TYR A 59 -11.41 -8.16 8.12
C TYR A 59 -11.17 -9.29 9.16
N PRO A 60 -11.29 -9.01 10.47
CA PRO A 60 -11.66 -7.72 11.08
C PRO A 60 -10.51 -6.70 11.19
N PHE A 61 -9.27 -7.12 10.94
CA PHE A 61 -8.08 -6.29 11.13
C PHE A 61 -8.13 -4.93 10.41
N TYR A 62 -8.68 -4.88 9.19
CA TYR A 62 -8.86 -3.62 8.47
C TYR A 62 -9.72 -2.61 9.23
N GLU A 63 -10.81 -3.05 9.85
CA GLU A 63 -11.70 -2.18 10.64
C GLU A 63 -11.05 -1.74 11.95
N GLU A 64 -10.33 -2.65 12.61
CA GLU A 64 -9.66 -2.38 13.87
C GLU A 64 -8.52 -1.36 13.73
N GLU A 65 -7.67 -1.52 12.71
CA GLU A 65 -6.52 -0.62 12.49
C GLU A 65 -6.88 0.64 11.69
N PHE A 66 -7.91 0.57 10.83
CA PHE A 66 -8.32 1.70 9.98
C PHE A 66 -9.81 2.07 10.13
N PRO A 67 -10.30 2.31 11.36
CA PRO A 67 -11.73 2.56 11.60
C PRO A 67 -12.23 3.83 10.92
N HIS A 68 -11.35 4.80 10.68
CA HIS A 68 -11.69 6.04 9.98
C HIS A 68 -12.01 5.80 8.49
N HIS A 69 -11.31 4.87 7.83
CA HIS A 69 -11.62 4.48 6.44
C HIS A 69 -12.95 3.76 6.34
N VAL A 70 -13.24 2.84 7.28
CA VAL A 70 -14.53 2.14 7.34
C VAL A 70 -15.67 3.15 7.55
N LYS A 71 -15.53 4.04 8.53
CA LYS A 71 -16.54 5.07 8.82
C LYS A 71 -16.74 6.03 7.64
N GLU A 72 -15.68 6.45 6.96
CA GLU A 72 -15.79 7.31 5.77
C GLU A 72 -16.56 6.61 4.66
N TYR A 73 -16.24 5.35 4.38
CA TYR A 73 -16.97 4.53 3.41
C TYR A 73 -18.45 4.42 3.79
N GLU A 74 -18.77 4.04 5.03
CA GLU A 74 -20.15 3.97 5.51
C GLU A 74 -20.89 5.31 5.36
N ASN A 75 -20.25 6.44 5.68
CA ASN A 75 -20.84 7.76 5.54
C ASN A 75 -21.12 8.15 4.08
N MET A 76 -20.40 7.59 3.10
CA MET A 76 -20.68 7.83 1.68
C MET A 76 -22.00 7.17 1.25
N PHE A 77 -22.34 6.01 1.83
CA PHE A 77 -23.51 5.22 1.45
C PHE A 77 -24.71 5.38 2.41
N ASN A 78 -24.49 5.82 3.65
CA ASN A 78 -25.52 6.06 4.65
C ASN A 78 -26.03 7.51 4.68
N LYS A 79 -25.62 8.35 3.72
CA LYS A 79 -26.25 9.67 3.47
C LYS A 79 -27.52 9.47 2.66
N GLU A 80 -28.60 9.11 3.34
CA GLU A 80 -29.98 9.36 2.87
C GLU A 80 -30.42 10.79 3.21
#